data_AF-A0AAU9AMD1-F1
#
_entry.id   AF-A0AAU9AMD1-F1
#
_cell.length_a   1.000
_cell.length_b   1.000
_cell.length_c   1.000
_cell.angle_alpha   90.00
_cell.angle_beta   90.00
_cell.angle_gamma   90.00
#
_symmetry.space_group_name_H-M   'P 1'
#
loop_
_entity.id
_entity.type
_entity.pdbx_description
1 polymer ?
#
loop_
_entity_poly.entity_id
_entity_poly.type
_entity_poly.pdbx_seq_one_letter_code
_entity_poly.pdbx_strand_id
1 'polypeptide(L)'
;MSRGLRGAAASLLMCVAGAAGAATHRVDDSGTQVMNPNVQMRWDASAPGAPGRGLSGALDVALRLDVAAWRGRSGRLYMTLPASPSGPLQVSWTTQGALLPGRLVAGERALIYAGPIAQDVLRDRLRLTVQADAQRMERAETVNFSFEIDLDEP
;
A
#
# COMPACT_ATOMS: atom_id res chain seq x y z
N MET A 1 3.68 21.52 -74.73
CA MET A 1 2.47 21.14 -73.97
C MET A 1 2.95 20.28 -72.80
N SER A 2 3.34 20.84 -71.65
CA SER A 2 2.52 21.27 -70.50
C SER A 2 1.83 20.13 -69.71
N ARG A 3 2.45 19.76 -68.56
CA ARG A 3 1.87 19.31 -67.27
C ARG A 3 1.08 17.97 -67.25
N GLY A 4 1.12 17.15 -66.20
CA GLY A 4 1.51 17.47 -64.84
C GLY A 4 1.68 16.28 -63.87
N LEU A 5 2.24 16.67 -62.73
CA LEU A 5 2.54 15.93 -61.51
C LEU A 5 1.30 15.88 -60.61
N ARG A 6 0.90 14.69 -60.13
CA ARG A 6 0.08 14.49 -58.90
C ARG A 6 0.49 13.11 -58.36
N GLY A 7 1.25 12.93 -57.29
CA GLY A 7 1.24 13.68 -56.03
C GLY A 7 0.22 13.04 -55.08
N ALA A 8 0.52 11.85 -54.54
CA ALA A 8 -0.26 11.22 -53.48
C ALA A 8 0.63 11.11 -52.23
N ALA A 9 0.58 12.13 -51.38
CA ALA A 9 1.17 12.08 -50.05
C ALA A 9 0.11 11.53 -49.09
N ALA A 10 0.29 10.30 -48.62
CA ALA A 10 -0.51 9.73 -47.55
C ALA A 10 0.06 10.22 -46.21
N SER A 11 -0.66 11.12 -45.54
CA SER A 11 -0.31 11.58 -44.19
C SER A 11 -0.69 10.52 -43.15
N LEU A 12 0.31 9.88 -42.56
CA LEU A 12 0.14 8.97 -41.44
C LEU A 12 0.05 9.79 -40.14
N LEU A 13 -1.16 9.93 -39.59
CA LEU A 13 -1.35 10.45 -38.23
C LEU A 13 -0.88 9.40 -37.22
N MET A 14 0.29 9.60 -36.62
CA MET A 14 0.68 8.89 -35.40
C MET A 14 -0.04 9.52 -34.21
N CYS A 15 -1.08 8.84 -33.70
CA CYS A 15 -1.59 9.11 -32.37
C CYS A 15 -0.56 8.60 -31.35
N VAL A 16 0.28 9.49 -30.83
CA VAL A 16 1.11 9.21 -29.66
C VAL A 16 0.19 9.26 -28.43
N ALA A 17 -0.34 8.10 -28.04
CA ALA A 17 -0.97 7.95 -26.73
C ALA A 17 0.14 8.01 -25.67
N GLY A 18 0.33 9.18 -25.06
CA GLY A 18 1.20 9.33 -23.90
C GLY A 18 0.62 8.51 -22.75
N ALA A 19 1.32 7.46 -22.32
CA ALA A 19 1.05 6.83 -21.04
C ALA A 19 1.43 7.84 -19.96
N ALA A 20 0.46 8.62 -19.50
CA ALA A 20 0.62 9.41 -18.29
C ALA A 20 0.71 8.41 -17.13
N GLY A 21 1.93 8.20 -16.66
CA GLY A 21 2.16 7.43 -15.44
C GLY A 21 1.73 8.30 -14.28
N ALA A 22 0.67 7.92 -13.57
CA ALA A 22 0.33 8.54 -12.29
C ALA A 22 1.60 8.55 -11.41
N ALA A 23 2.08 9.74 -11.06
CA ALA A 23 3.28 9.87 -10.26
C ALA A 23 3.01 9.32 -8.85
N THR A 24 3.79 8.31 -8.45
CA THR A 24 3.76 7.76 -7.10
C THR A 24 4.65 8.61 -6.19
N HIS A 25 4.11 9.06 -5.07
CA HIS A 25 4.84 9.85 -4.08
C HIS A 25 4.85 9.17 -2.71
N ARG A 26 5.95 9.34 -1.98
CA ARG A 26 6.03 8.91 -0.58
C ARG A 26 5.17 9.80 0.30
N VAL A 27 4.38 9.20 1.18
CA VAL A 27 3.59 9.91 2.19
C VAL A 27 4.38 9.93 3.50
N ASP A 28 4.39 11.08 4.17
CA ASP A 28 4.99 11.22 5.50
C ASP A 28 4.04 10.66 6.56
N ASP A 29 4.50 9.61 7.24
CA ASP A 29 3.80 8.89 8.29
C ASP A 29 4.49 9.01 9.66
N SER A 30 5.44 9.94 9.82
CA SER A 30 6.27 10.11 11.03
C SER A 30 5.48 10.35 12.32
N GLY A 31 4.24 10.82 12.22
CA GLY A 31 3.34 11.00 13.36
C GLY A 31 2.55 9.75 13.76
N THR A 32 2.76 8.62 13.09
CA THR A 32 2.10 7.34 13.39
C THR A 32 2.64 6.74 14.68
N GLN A 33 1.74 6.19 15.50
CA GLN A 33 2.10 5.61 16.78
C GLN A 33 1.61 4.17 16.88
N VAL A 34 2.52 3.26 17.22
CA VAL A 34 2.18 1.89 17.61
C VAL A 34 1.90 1.89 19.11
N MET A 35 0.66 1.60 19.49
CA MET A 35 0.22 1.72 20.89
C MET A 35 0.82 0.61 21.77
N ASN A 36 1.03 -0.57 21.20
CA ASN A 36 1.64 -1.73 21.86
C ASN A 36 2.77 -2.29 20.98
N PRO A 37 4.00 -1.74 21.06
CA PRO A 37 5.08 -2.11 20.14
C PRO A 37 5.64 -3.51 20.39
N ASN A 38 5.40 -4.09 21.56
CA ASN A 38 5.83 -5.44 21.90
C ASN A 38 4.73 -6.45 21.55
N VAL A 39 4.73 -6.89 20.29
CA VAL A 39 3.76 -7.88 19.80
C VAL A 39 4.16 -9.25 20.32
N GLN A 40 3.36 -9.78 21.23
CA GLN A 40 3.47 -11.18 21.62
C GLN A 40 2.91 -12.05 20.51
N MET A 41 3.82 -12.61 19.73
CA MET A 41 3.50 -13.59 18.72
C MET A 41 3.06 -14.90 19.38
N ARG A 42 1.94 -15.47 18.93
CA ARG A 42 1.35 -16.71 19.44
C ARG A 42 1.34 -17.76 18.34
N TRP A 43 1.60 -19.01 18.72
CA TRP A 43 1.45 -20.14 17.82
C TRP A 43 -0.02 -20.33 17.49
N ASP A 44 -0.33 -20.35 16.19
CA ASP A 44 -1.66 -20.71 15.72
C ASP A 44 -1.90 -22.19 16.05
N ALA A 45 -3.06 -22.56 16.58
CA ALA A 45 -3.35 -23.97 16.87
C ALA A 45 -3.90 -24.66 15.61
N SER A 46 -3.30 -25.77 15.18
CA SER A 46 -3.86 -26.61 14.10
C SER A 46 -5.02 -27.49 14.60
N ALA A 47 -5.03 -27.80 15.90
CA ALA A 47 -6.04 -28.57 16.62
C ALA A 47 -5.91 -28.28 18.14
N PRO A 48 -6.91 -28.61 18.98
CA PRO A 48 -6.77 -28.49 20.43
C PRO A 48 -5.55 -29.26 20.94
N GLY A 49 -4.59 -28.56 21.56
CA GLY A 49 -3.37 -29.15 22.11
C GLY A 49 -2.21 -29.37 21.13
N ALA A 50 -2.36 -29.03 19.84
CA ALA A 50 -1.28 -29.14 18.85
C ALA A 50 -0.90 -27.75 18.29
N PRO A 51 0.37 -27.32 18.45
CA PRO A 51 0.84 -26.10 17.81
C PRO A 51 0.82 -26.30 16.29
N GLY A 52 0.22 -25.34 15.60
CA GLY A 52 0.23 -25.24 14.16
C GLY A 52 1.48 -24.59 13.63
N ARG A 53 1.51 -24.38 12.31
CA ARG A 53 2.68 -23.84 11.59
C ARG A 53 2.72 -22.32 11.53
N GLY A 54 1.62 -21.66 11.87
CA GLY A 54 1.51 -20.21 11.84
C GLY A 54 1.91 -19.57 13.16
N LEU A 55 2.48 -18.38 13.07
CA LEU A 55 2.74 -17.51 14.19
C LEU A 55 1.96 -16.21 13.95
N SER A 56 1.04 -15.86 14.84
CA SER A 56 0.21 -14.66 14.72
C SER A 56 0.38 -13.68 15.87
N GLY A 57 0.32 -12.40 15.55
CA GLY A 57 0.37 -11.31 16.51
C GLY A 57 -0.57 -10.19 16.10
N ALA A 58 -1.00 -9.37 17.05
CA ALA A 58 -1.83 -8.21 16.77
C ALA A 58 -1.30 -6.97 17.45
N LEU A 59 -1.43 -5.83 16.77
CA LEU A 59 -1.09 -4.51 17.32
C LEU A 59 -2.12 -3.46 16.92
N ASP A 60 -2.30 -2.47 17.79
CA ASP A 60 -3.14 -1.31 17.52
C ASP A 60 -2.24 -0.12 17.12
N VAL A 61 -2.60 0.53 16.02
CA VAL A 61 -1.85 1.65 15.43
C VAL A 61 -2.74 2.87 15.34
N ALA A 62 -2.30 3.98 15.92
CA ALA A 62 -2.85 5.30 15.65
C ALA A 62 -2.12 5.86 14.41
N LEU A 63 -2.72 5.66 13.25
CA LEU A 63 -2.15 6.07 11.96
C LEU A 63 -2.34 7.57 11.76
N ARG A 64 -1.27 8.26 11.35
CA ARG A 64 -1.30 9.66 10.93
C ARG A 64 -0.50 9.81 9.65
N LEU A 65 -1.18 10.15 8.56
CA LEU A 65 -0.58 10.42 7.26
C LEU A 65 -0.67 11.91 6.95
N ASP A 66 0.47 12.55 6.71
CA ASP A 66 0.53 13.93 6.25
C ASP A 66 0.33 13.98 4.73
N VAL A 67 -0.75 14.63 4.31
CA VAL A 67 -1.19 14.69 2.91
C VAL A 67 -1.44 16.12 2.44
N ALA A 68 -0.96 17.11 3.21
CA ALA A 68 -1.15 18.53 2.94
C ALA A 68 -0.71 18.93 1.51
N ALA A 69 0.39 18.34 1.04
CA ALA A 69 0.94 18.60 -0.30
C ALA A 69 -0.03 18.26 -1.45
N TRP A 70 -1.06 17.45 -1.20
CA TRP A 70 -2.00 16.99 -2.22
C TRP A 70 -3.44 17.45 -1.95
N ARG A 71 -3.65 18.36 -0.99
CA ARG A 71 -4.97 18.90 -0.69
C ARG A 71 -5.64 19.48 -1.95
N GLY A 72 -6.93 19.15 -2.12
CA GLY A 72 -7.73 19.58 -3.27
C GLY A 72 -7.56 18.70 -4.51
N ARG A 73 -6.71 17.67 -4.46
CA ARG A 73 -6.55 16.68 -5.53
C ARG A 73 -7.27 15.38 -5.17
N SER A 74 -7.56 14.58 -6.18
CA SER A 74 -7.98 13.18 -6.00
C SER A 74 -6.78 12.24 -6.16
N GLY A 75 -6.79 11.15 -5.40
CA GLY A 75 -5.74 10.14 -5.51
C GLY A 75 -6.08 8.86 -4.76
N ARG A 76 -5.16 7.91 -4.87
CA ARG A 76 -5.19 6.60 -4.24
C ARG A 76 -4.02 6.48 -3.29
N LEU A 77 -4.27 6.25 -2.00
CA LEU A 77 -3.23 5.94 -1.04
C LEU A 77 -3.09 4.45 -0.86
N TYR A 78 -1.85 4.01 -0.73
CA TYR A 78 -1.48 2.62 -0.51
C TYR A 78 -0.64 2.47 0.74
N MET A 79 -0.87 1.37 1.47
CA MET A 79 0.09 0.84 2.43
C MET A 79 0.99 -0.15 1.69
N THR A 80 2.29 -0.08 1.92
CA THR A 80 3.29 -0.96 1.32
C THR A 80 4.03 -1.74 2.39
N LEU A 81 4.38 -2.98 2.07
CA LEU A 81 5.24 -3.81 2.91
C LEU A 81 6.38 -4.34 2.03
N PRO A 82 7.65 -4.02 2.37
CA PRO A 82 8.79 -4.56 1.66
C PRO A 82 8.80 -6.10 1.68
N ALA A 83 9.47 -6.70 0.71
CA ALA A 83 9.73 -8.13 0.75
C ALA A 83 10.50 -8.49 2.03
N SER A 84 10.05 -9.54 2.72
CA SER A 84 10.70 -10.01 3.95
C SER A 84 11.75 -11.07 3.62
N PRO A 85 12.98 -10.96 4.16
CA PRO A 85 14.02 -11.96 3.95
C PRO A 85 13.72 -13.29 4.68
N SER A 86 12.85 -13.29 5.69
CA SER A 86 12.51 -14.48 6.48
C SER A 86 11.37 -15.30 5.88
N GLY A 87 10.77 -14.85 4.77
CA GLY A 87 9.73 -15.57 4.03
C GLY A 87 8.39 -14.85 3.99
N PRO A 88 7.30 -15.54 3.63
CA PRO A 88 6.00 -14.92 3.44
C PRO A 88 5.45 -14.39 4.77
N LEU A 89 5.43 -13.07 4.90
CA LEU A 89 4.77 -12.34 5.97
C LEU A 89 3.44 -11.80 5.44
N GLN A 90 2.35 -12.13 6.11
CA GLN A 90 1.02 -11.64 5.78
C GLN A 90 0.51 -10.69 6.86
N VAL A 91 -0.07 -9.59 6.43
CA VAL A 91 -0.64 -8.59 7.34
C VAL A 91 -2.06 -8.29 6.89
N SER A 92 -2.98 -8.20 7.84
CA SER A 92 -4.33 -7.70 7.62
C SER A 92 -4.71 -6.67 8.65
N TRP A 93 -5.58 -5.73 8.30
CA TRP A 93 -6.06 -4.71 9.22
C TRP A 93 -7.55 -4.46 9.10
N THR A 94 -8.12 -4.07 10.23
CA THR A 94 -9.42 -3.39 10.31
C THR A 94 -9.19 -1.92 10.64
N THR A 95 -10.13 -1.07 10.24
CA THR A 95 -10.09 0.39 10.46
C THR A 95 -11.20 0.82 11.41
N GLN A 96 -11.08 2.01 12.00
CA GLN A 96 -12.14 2.65 12.79
C GLN A 96 -12.58 4.00 12.20
N GLY A 97 -11.93 4.44 11.11
CA GLY A 97 -12.16 5.71 10.44
C GLY A 97 -12.46 5.54 8.96
N ALA A 98 -11.92 6.46 8.16
CA ALA A 98 -12.22 6.58 6.74
C ALA A 98 -11.32 5.71 5.84
N LEU A 99 -10.30 5.06 6.38
CA LEU A 99 -9.44 4.19 5.58
C LEU A 99 -10.12 2.85 5.33
N LEU A 100 -9.73 2.22 4.23
CA LEU A 100 -10.19 0.91 3.82
C LEU A 100 -9.49 -0.18 4.65
N PRO A 101 -10.24 -1.16 5.18
CA PRO A 101 -9.64 -2.38 5.73
C PRO A 101 -9.04 -3.21 4.60
N GLY A 102 -8.09 -4.08 4.93
CA GLY A 102 -7.40 -4.83 3.89
C GLY A 102 -6.43 -5.87 4.39
N ARG A 103 -5.67 -6.39 3.42
CA ARG A 103 -4.64 -7.39 3.60
C ARG A 103 -3.53 -7.14 2.58
N LEU A 104 -2.32 -7.49 2.96
CA LEU A 104 -1.13 -7.39 2.14
C LEU A 104 -0.17 -8.53 2.48
N VAL A 105 0.58 -8.98 1.49
CA VAL A 105 1.72 -9.88 1.68
C VAL A 105 3.02 -9.08 1.48
N ALA A 106 4.09 -9.49 2.13
CA ALA A 106 5.40 -8.88 1.95
C ALA A 106 5.80 -8.83 0.47
N GLY A 107 6.23 -7.65 0.00
CA GLY A 107 6.51 -7.35 -1.40
C GLY A 107 5.36 -6.68 -2.14
N GLU A 108 4.20 -6.52 -1.51
CA GLU A 108 3.01 -5.93 -2.12
C GLU A 108 2.71 -4.51 -1.59
N ARG A 109 1.76 -3.87 -2.29
CA ARG A 109 1.04 -2.69 -1.81
C ARG A 109 -0.45 -2.93 -1.83
N ALA A 110 -1.18 -2.31 -0.91
CA ALA A 110 -2.63 -2.44 -0.80
C ALA A 110 -3.29 -1.08 -0.66
N LEU A 111 -4.42 -0.88 -1.37
CA LEU A 111 -5.19 0.36 -1.35
C LEU A 111 -5.81 0.57 0.03
N ILE A 112 -5.56 1.74 0.63
CA ILE A 112 -6.13 2.14 1.93
C ILE A 112 -7.08 3.34 1.83
N TYR A 113 -7.07 4.05 0.71
CA TYR A 113 -7.98 5.18 0.47
C TYR A 113 -8.02 5.50 -1.02
N ALA A 114 -9.19 5.90 -1.53
CA ALA A 114 -9.34 6.44 -2.86
C ALA A 114 -10.36 7.58 -2.84
N GLY A 115 -10.01 8.73 -3.41
CA GLY A 115 -10.90 9.87 -3.50
C GLY A 115 -10.23 11.22 -3.25
N PRO A 116 -11.02 12.27 -2.98
CA PRO A 116 -10.53 13.64 -2.83
C PRO A 116 -9.83 13.87 -1.48
N ILE A 117 -8.62 14.41 -1.54
CA ILE A 117 -7.84 14.80 -0.36
C ILE A 117 -8.34 16.16 0.14
N ALA A 118 -9.30 16.13 1.07
CA ALA A 118 -9.93 17.35 1.60
C ALA A 118 -9.26 17.93 2.85
N GLN A 119 -8.35 17.18 3.47
CA GLN A 119 -7.72 17.51 4.75
C GLN A 119 -6.20 17.39 4.65
N ASP A 120 -5.50 18.10 5.53
CA ASP A 120 -4.03 18.10 5.56
C ASP A 120 -3.46 16.81 6.15
N VAL A 121 -4.26 16.12 6.97
CA VAL A 121 -3.83 14.92 7.68
C VAL A 121 -4.96 13.89 7.68
N LEU A 122 -4.68 12.69 7.19
CA LEU A 122 -5.54 11.52 7.35
C LEU A 122 -5.19 10.80 8.66
N ARG A 123 -6.20 10.47 9.46
CA ARG A 123 -6.04 9.73 10.71
C ARG A 123 -6.99 8.54 10.75
N ASP A 124 -6.51 7.43 11.29
CA ASP A 124 -7.31 6.25 11.57
C ASP A 124 -6.72 5.47 12.74
N ARG A 125 -7.51 4.59 13.34
CA ARG A 125 -7.01 3.55 14.24
C ARG A 125 -7.10 2.21 13.54
N LEU A 126 -5.94 1.61 13.31
CA LEU A 126 -5.85 0.29 12.71
C LEU A 126 -5.65 -0.76 13.80
N ARG A 127 -6.33 -1.89 13.65
CA ARG A 127 -5.94 -3.12 14.33
C ARG A 127 -5.32 -4.06 13.32
N LEU A 128 -4.00 -4.18 13.37
CA LEU A 128 -3.23 -5.06 12.49
C LEU A 128 -3.14 -6.45 13.10
N THR A 129 -3.25 -7.45 12.26
CA THR A 129 -2.90 -8.85 12.54
C THR A 129 -1.79 -9.24 11.59
N VAL A 130 -0.68 -9.71 12.15
CA VAL A 130 0.50 -10.20 11.44
C VAL A 130 0.50 -11.71 11.54
N GLN A 131 0.77 -12.39 10.43
CA GLN A 131 0.86 -13.85 10.33
C GLN A 131 2.14 -14.21 9.58
N ALA A 132 2.91 -15.14 10.16
CA ALA A 132 4.15 -15.63 9.58
C ALA A 132 4.23 -17.17 9.67
N ASP A 133 5.05 -17.78 8.81
CA ASP A 133 5.42 -19.19 8.92
C ASP A 133 6.47 -19.36 10.03
N ALA A 134 6.07 -20.00 11.11
CA ALA A 134 6.89 -20.16 12.29
C ALA A 134 8.12 -21.06 12.07
N GLN A 135 8.12 -21.90 11.02
CA GLN A 135 9.29 -22.72 10.66
C GLN A 135 10.37 -21.92 9.92
N ARG A 136 10.03 -20.73 9.40
CA ARG A 136 10.96 -19.87 8.66
C ARG A 136 11.39 -18.64 9.45
N MET A 137 10.67 -18.30 10.51
CA MET A 137 11.07 -17.24 11.44
C MET A 137 12.21 -17.71 12.36
N GLU A 138 13.45 -17.51 11.91
CA GLU A 138 14.63 -17.78 12.73
C GLU A 138 14.89 -16.67 13.78
N ARG A 139 14.36 -15.45 13.55
CA ARG A 139 14.59 -14.25 14.38
C ARG A 139 13.34 -13.37 14.43
N ALA A 140 13.26 -12.56 15.48
CA ALA A 140 12.29 -11.46 15.54
C ALA A 140 12.62 -10.43 14.45
N GLU A 141 11.62 -10.05 13.64
CA GLU A 141 11.76 -9.10 12.54
C GLU A 141 10.95 -7.84 12.82
N THR A 142 11.53 -6.69 12.48
CA THR A 142 10.80 -5.41 12.51
C THR A 142 10.01 -5.26 11.23
N VAL A 143 8.69 -5.19 11.35
CA VAL A 143 7.79 -4.96 10.22
C VAL A 143 7.73 -3.47 9.92
N ASN A 144 8.34 -3.06 8.81
CA ASN A 144 8.39 -1.66 8.39
C ASN A 144 7.35 -1.38 7.32
N PHE A 145 6.20 -0.84 7.74
CA PHE A 145 5.20 -0.35 6.80
C PHE A 145 5.62 1.00 6.21
N SER A 146 4.94 1.33 5.14
CA SER A 146 5.25 2.49 4.33
C SER A 146 4.00 2.93 3.58
N PHE A 147 3.93 4.20 3.19
CA PHE A 147 2.73 4.75 2.57
C PHE A 147 3.07 5.55 1.32
N GLU A 148 2.26 5.34 0.30
CA GLU A 148 2.43 5.94 -1.02
C GLU A 148 1.11 6.52 -1.50
N ILE A 149 1.17 7.53 -2.36
CA ILE A 149 0.02 8.11 -3.04
C ILE A 149 0.26 8.16 -4.54
N ASP A 150 -0.71 7.65 -5.30
CA ASP A 150 -0.82 7.89 -6.73
C ASP A 150 -1.88 8.97 -6.94
N LEU A 151 -1.53 10.04 -7.65
CA LEU A 151 -2.46 11.13 -7.92
C LEU A 151 -3.24 10.84 -9.20
N ASP A 152 -4.54 11.13 -9.18
CA ASP A 152 -5.33 11.07 -10.40
C ASP A 152 -4.85 12.17 -11.37
N GLU A 153 -4.88 11.85 -12.66
CA GLU A 153 -4.59 12.82 -13.70
C GLU A 153 -5.61 13.97 -13.62
N PRO A 154 -5.16 15.22 -13.77
CA PRO A 154 -6.03 16.39 -13.76
C PRO A 154 -6.99 16.43 -14.95
#